data_AF-A0A426DMJ5-F1
#
_entry.id   AF-A0A426DMJ5-F1
#
_cell.length_a   1.000
_cell.length_b   1.000
_cell.length_c   1.000
_cell.angle_alpha   90.00
_cell.angle_beta   90.00
_cell.angle_gamma   90.00
#
_symmetry.space_group_name_H-M   'P 1'
#
loop_
_entity.id
_entity.type
_entity.pdbx_description
1 polymer ?
#
loop_
_entity_poly.entity_id
_entity_poly.type
_entity_poly.pdbx_seq_one_letter_code
_entity_poly.pdbx_strand_id
1 'polypeptide(L)'
;MLTLYTAIGNLKIKRDEMGNPVPVVINNRQEYGLSEHELVLWSCLAFQILQIYELEKAYSKRLADSGRPEGLSFSHYLNRLLLRGLIVKGDGLTGVDALYRLLGKLHIQPITDHFSVRLFTCIQLYLEGKIRFRDFGRYLRKEKCDPMEDTVLELAKATELTTAELLACVEQGAKTKNPKEVWDLLYEDTDATYESLADEAQLLHVQYPVLQAIGNLYLNKQISFQQF
;
A
#
# COMPACT_ATOMS: atom_id res chain seq x y z
N MET A 1 20.14 12.93 0.41
CA MET A 1 19.40 11.85 -0.25
C MET A 1 18.38 11.33 0.75
N LEU A 2 17.10 11.37 0.39
CA LEU A 2 15.98 10.99 1.25
C LEU A 2 15.58 9.56 0.90
N THR A 3 15.26 8.74 1.91
CA THR A 3 14.79 7.36 1.71
C THR A 3 13.48 7.14 2.43
N LEU A 4 12.48 6.69 1.68
CA LEU A 4 11.15 6.36 2.17
C LEU A 4 10.97 4.85 2.22
N TYR A 5 10.16 4.40 3.16
CA TYR A 5 9.81 3.00 3.36
C TYR A 5 8.29 2.86 3.41
N THR A 6 7.77 1.76 2.87
CA THR A 6 6.35 1.37 3.01
C THR A 6 6.23 -0.15 3.04
N ALA A 7 5.17 -0.66 3.67
CA ALA A 7 4.84 -2.06 3.68
C ALA A 7 4.14 -2.48 2.38
N ILE A 8 4.34 -3.74 2.00
CA ILE A 8 3.65 -4.39 0.88
C ILE A 8 2.88 -5.59 1.41
N GLY A 9 1.79 -5.90 0.74
CA GLY A 9 0.99 -7.07 1.02
C GLY A 9 -0.19 -6.78 1.94
N ASN A 10 -1.01 -7.81 2.14
CA ASN A 10 -2.21 -7.74 2.97
C ASN A 10 -2.08 -8.72 4.14
N LEU A 11 -2.29 -8.21 5.35
CA LEU A 11 -2.31 -9.03 6.56
C LEU A 11 -3.58 -9.88 6.59
N LYS A 12 -3.44 -11.19 6.77
CA LYS A 12 -4.53 -12.11 7.08
C LYS A 12 -4.18 -12.92 8.32
N ILE A 13 -5.21 -13.24 9.10
CA ILE A 13 -5.08 -14.17 10.23
C ILE A 13 -5.53 -15.53 9.72
N LYS A 14 -4.63 -16.51 9.77
CA LYS A 14 -4.91 -17.91 9.44
C LYS A 14 -4.86 -18.78 10.69
N ARG A 15 -5.41 -19.98 10.61
CA ARG A 15 -5.23 -20.99 11.66
C ARG A 15 -4.06 -21.89 11.28
N ASP A 16 -3.15 -22.12 12.22
CA ASP A 16 -2.09 -23.12 12.07
C ASP A 16 -2.66 -24.55 12.13
N GLU A 17 -1.79 -25.56 11.98
CA GLU A 17 -2.15 -26.98 12.08
C GLU A 17 -2.77 -27.36 13.44
N MET A 18 -2.51 -26.56 14.48
CA MET A 18 -3.04 -26.72 15.84
C MET A 18 -4.30 -25.89 16.09
N GLY A 19 -4.76 -25.12 15.10
CA GLY A 19 -5.95 -24.25 15.19
C GLY A 19 -5.69 -22.84 15.76
N ASN A 20 -4.46 -22.47 16.10
CA ASN A 20 -4.13 -21.16 16.65
C ASN A 20 -4.08 -20.07 15.56
N PRO A 21 -4.54 -18.85 15.86
CA PRO A 21 -4.48 -17.75 14.92
C PRO A 21 -3.03 -17.26 14.72
N VAL A 22 -2.52 -17.37 13.49
CA VAL A 22 -1.19 -16.91 13.08
C VAL A 22 -1.32 -15.79 12.03
N PRO A 23 -0.65 -14.64 12.24
CA PRO A 23 -0.62 -13.55 11.28
C PRO A 23 0.29 -13.91 10.09
N VAL A 24 -0.25 -13.83 8.88
CA VAL A 24 0.48 -14.02 7.63
C VAL A 24 0.27 -12.80 6.73
N VAL A 25 1.33 -12.35 6.07
CA VAL A 25 1.22 -11.33 5.02
C VAL A 25 1.15 -12.04 3.68
N ILE A 26 0.17 -11.65 2.88
CA ILE A 26 0.02 -12.13 1.50
C ILE A 26 0.59 -11.07 0.56
N ASN A 27 1.64 -11.43 -0.16
CA ASN A 27 2.22 -10.63 -1.24
C ASN A 27 2.32 -11.49 -2.51
N ASN A 28 1.82 -11.00 -3.64
CA ASN A 28 1.76 -11.70 -4.92
C ASN A 28 1.28 -13.16 -4.80
N ARG A 29 0.15 -13.37 -4.11
CA ARG A 29 -0.45 -14.70 -3.84
C ARG A 29 0.43 -15.66 -3.02
N GLN A 30 1.62 -15.24 -2.59
CA GLN A 30 2.49 -15.98 -1.68
C GLN A 30 2.26 -15.57 -0.24
N GLU A 31 2.50 -16.51 0.68
CA GLU A 31 2.23 -16.35 2.10
C GLU A 31 3.52 -16.25 2.89
N TYR A 32 3.60 -15.20 3.72
CA TYR A 32 4.77 -14.90 4.52
C TYR A 32 4.38 -14.84 5.99
N GLY A 33 4.83 -15.84 6.75
CA GLY A 33 4.76 -15.82 8.22
C GLY A 33 5.69 -14.73 8.78
N LEU A 34 5.20 -13.98 9.76
CA LEU A 34 5.97 -12.95 10.45
C LEU A 34 6.25 -13.38 11.88
N SER A 35 7.48 -13.20 12.33
CA SER A 35 7.78 -13.18 13.76
C SER A 35 7.12 -11.97 14.43
N GLU A 36 7.04 -12.00 15.75
CA GLU A 36 6.43 -10.93 16.55
C GLU A 36 7.02 -9.54 16.25
N HIS A 37 8.34 -9.42 16.21
CA HIS A 37 9.02 -8.15 15.93
C HIS A 37 8.85 -7.72 14.47
N GLU A 38 8.90 -8.67 13.53
CA GLU A 38 8.61 -8.39 12.11
C GLU A 38 7.17 -7.88 11.92
N LEU A 39 6.21 -8.44 12.63
CA LEU A 39 4.81 -8.00 12.58
C LEU A 39 4.65 -6.59 13.13
N VAL A 40 5.28 -6.28 14.26
CA VAL A 40 5.25 -4.92 14.82
C VAL A 40 5.87 -3.94 13.82
N LEU A 41 7.03 -4.26 13.25
CA LEU A 41 7.71 -3.40 12.28
C LEU A 41 6.88 -3.20 11.00
N TRP A 42 6.38 -4.28 10.41
CA TRP A 42 5.51 -4.23 9.22
C TRP A 42 4.25 -3.41 9.51
N SER A 43 3.64 -3.58 10.69
CA SER A 43 2.44 -2.83 11.09
C SER A 43 2.67 -1.33 11.31
N CYS A 44 3.92 -0.89 11.52
CA CYS A 44 4.26 0.53 11.56
C CYS A 44 4.19 1.18 10.16
N LEU A 45 4.44 0.39 9.11
CA LEU A 45 4.47 0.85 7.72
C LEU A 45 3.19 0.50 6.92
N ALA A 46 2.32 -0.34 7.46
CA ALA A 46 1.05 -0.67 6.83
C ALA A 46 0.21 0.60 6.60
N PHE A 47 -0.02 0.95 5.33
CA PHE A 47 -0.71 2.18 4.91
C PHE A 47 -0.05 3.47 5.40
N GLN A 48 1.28 3.45 5.55
CA GLN A 48 2.09 4.60 5.97
C GLN A 48 3.38 4.64 5.15
N ILE A 49 3.85 5.85 4.82
CA ILE A 49 5.13 6.07 4.17
C ILE A 49 6.00 6.86 5.14
N LEU A 50 7.10 6.26 5.60
CA LEU A 50 7.93 6.83 6.67
C LEU A 50 9.40 6.89 6.27
N GLN A 51 10.11 7.86 6.82
CA GLN A 51 11.57 7.88 6.80
C GLN A 51 12.14 6.93 7.87
N ILE A 52 13.42 6.57 7.72
CA ILE A 52 14.07 5.59 8.60
C ILE A 52 13.99 5.96 10.10
N TYR A 53 14.19 7.24 10.44
CA TYR A 53 14.14 7.70 11.84
C TYR A 53 12.72 7.70 12.41
N GLU A 54 11.71 7.95 11.57
CA GLU A 54 10.29 7.93 11.97
C GLU A 54 9.85 6.49 12.23
N LEU A 55 10.29 5.59 11.35
CA LEU A 55 10.04 4.16 11.46
C LEU A 55 10.68 3.57 12.70
N GLU A 56 11.95 3.87 12.97
CA GLU A 56 12.66 3.40 14.17
C GLU A 56 11.99 3.91 15.44
N LYS A 57 11.63 5.21 15.48
CA LYS A 57 10.90 5.80 16.61
C LYS A 57 9.53 5.15 16.81
N ALA A 58 8.78 4.91 15.74
CA ALA A 58 7.47 4.26 15.79
C ALA A 58 7.59 2.81 16.29
N TYR A 59 8.57 2.07 15.79
CA TYR A 59 8.86 0.70 16.20
C TYR A 59 9.20 0.61 17.69
N SER A 60 10.16 1.42 18.16
CA SER A 60 10.58 1.43 19.56
C SER A 60 9.43 1.80 20.50
N LYS A 61 8.59 2.77 20.11
CA LYS A 61 7.40 3.14 20.87
C LYS A 61 6.41 1.98 20.97
N ARG A 62 6.07 1.33 19.85
CA ARG A 62 5.13 0.18 19.85
C ARG A 62 5.68 -1.00 20.63
N LEU A 63 6.99 -1.23 20.61
CA LEU A 63 7.61 -2.30 21.36
C LEU A 63 7.47 -2.04 22.87
N ALA A 64 7.78 -0.82 23.32
CA ALA A 64 7.62 -0.40 24.71
C ALA A 64 6.16 -0.53 25.21
N ASP A 65 5.19 -0.13 24.38
CA ASP A 65 3.76 -0.22 24.72
C ASP A 65 3.27 -1.68 24.79
N SER A 66 3.93 -2.60 24.08
CA SER A 66 3.52 -4.00 23.97
C SER A 66 4.07 -4.93 25.07
N GLY A 67 5.01 -4.45 25.89
CA GLY A 67 5.64 -5.25 26.95
C GLY A 67 6.40 -6.49 26.44
N ARG A 68 6.74 -6.53 25.14
CA ARG A 68 7.43 -7.66 24.51
C ARG A 68 8.90 -7.71 24.95
N PRO A 69 9.52 -8.91 25.00
CA PRO A 69 10.93 -9.06 25.34
C PRO A 69 11.83 -8.32 24.34
N GLU A 70 13.04 -7.95 24.78
CA GLU A 70 14.05 -7.40 23.88
C GLU A 70 14.40 -8.41 22.79
N GLY A 71 14.29 -7.97 21.53
CA GLY A 71 14.61 -8.76 20.36
C GLY A 71 16.00 -8.42 19.80
N LEU A 72 16.22 -8.81 18.54
CA LEU A 72 17.39 -8.36 17.78
C LEU A 72 17.29 -6.86 17.43
N SER A 73 18.35 -6.31 16.84
CA SER A 73 18.36 -4.92 16.43
C SER A 73 17.25 -4.59 15.41
N PHE A 74 16.75 -3.36 15.44
CA PHE A 74 15.80 -2.84 14.45
C PHE A 74 16.26 -3.11 12.99
N SER A 75 17.56 -2.88 12.73
CA SER A 75 18.16 -3.12 11.41
C SER A 75 18.06 -4.58 10.95
N HIS A 76 18.13 -5.55 11.89
CA HIS A 76 18.00 -6.96 11.55
C HIS A 76 16.61 -7.26 10.97
N TYR A 77 15.55 -6.83 11.66
CA TYR A 77 14.18 -7.07 11.20
C TYR A 77 13.85 -6.30 9.93
N LEU A 78 14.31 -5.05 9.82
CA LEU A 78 14.12 -4.25 8.61
C LEU A 78 14.76 -4.90 7.38
N ASN A 79 16.03 -5.32 7.49
CA ASN A 79 16.73 -5.97 6.40
C ASN A 79 16.06 -7.27 5.99
N ARG A 80 15.58 -8.06 6.96
CA ARG A 80 14.88 -9.31 6.68
C ARG A 80 13.57 -9.07 5.93
N LEU A 81 12.79 -8.05 6.31
CA LEU A 81 11.55 -7.69 5.61
C LEU A 81 11.81 -7.12 4.21
N LEU A 82 12.89 -6.33 4.03
CA LEU A 82 13.33 -5.85 2.72
C LEU A 82 13.72 -7.01 1.80
N LEU A 83 14.54 -7.95 2.28
CA LEU A 83 14.98 -9.12 1.50
C LEU A 83 13.81 -10.04 1.10
N ARG A 84 12.76 -10.08 1.90
CA ARG A 84 11.55 -10.88 1.64
C ARG A 84 10.52 -10.15 0.77
N GLY A 85 10.76 -8.90 0.38
CA GLY A 85 9.80 -8.11 -0.41
C GLY A 85 8.52 -7.75 0.36
N LEU A 86 8.59 -7.64 1.69
CA LEU A 86 7.44 -7.27 2.54
C LEU A 86 7.47 -5.79 2.95
N ILE A 87 8.64 -5.17 2.80
CA ILE A 87 8.85 -3.74 2.85
C ILE A 87 9.64 -3.38 1.59
N VAL A 88 9.32 -2.25 0.99
CA VAL A 88 10.15 -1.62 -0.04
C VAL A 88 10.68 -0.29 0.43
N LYS A 89 11.74 0.16 -0.26
CA LYS A 89 12.34 1.47 -0.07
C LYS A 89 12.54 2.16 -1.41
N GLY A 90 12.44 3.48 -1.40
CA GLY A 90 12.72 4.36 -2.54
C GLY A 90 13.59 5.51 -2.08
N ASP A 91 14.69 5.75 -2.80
CA ASP A 91 15.61 6.84 -2.55
C ASP A 91 15.46 7.95 -3.59
N GLY A 92 15.71 9.19 -3.19
CA GLY A 92 15.65 10.32 -4.12
C GLY A 92 16.33 11.57 -3.59
N LEU A 93 16.60 12.52 -4.49
CA LEU A 93 17.11 13.83 -4.10
C LEU A 93 16.02 14.71 -3.49
N THR A 94 14.78 14.54 -3.97
CA THR A 94 13.58 15.20 -3.45
C THR A 94 12.61 14.17 -2.88
N GLY A 95 11.65 14.61 -2.06
CA GLY A 95 10.60 13.73 -1.54
C GLY A 95 9.76 13.07 -2.64
N VAL A 96 9.54 13.78 -3.75
CA VAL A 96 8.77 13.30 -4.89
C VAL A 96 9.55 12.22 -5.66
N ASP A 97 10.84 12.45 -5.92
CA ASP A 97 11.71 11.45 -6.58
C ASP A 97 11.76 10.16 -5.73
N ALA A 98 11.92 10.30 -4.41
CA ALA A 98 11.90 9.14 -3.50
C ALA A 98 10.54 8.40 -3.52
N LEU A 99 9.42 9.14 -3.57
CA LEU A 99 8.08 8.54 -3.69
C LEU A 99 7.88 7.82 -5.03
N TYR A 100 8.31 8.42 -6.12
CA TYR A 100 8.19 7.81 -7.44
C TYR A 100 9.01 6.53 -7.53
N ARG A 101 10.26 6.54 -7.06
CA ARG A 101 11.08 5.32 -7.02
C ARG A 101 10.55 4.26 -6.06
N LEU A 102 9.83 4.68 -5.00
CA LEU A 102 9.18 3.75 -4.07
C LEU A 102 7.96 3.07 -4.72
N LEU A 103 7.08 3.85 -5.36
CA LEU A 103 5.76 3.39 -5.80
C LEU A 103 5.73 2.94 -7.27
N GLY A 104 6.62 3.46 -8.12
CA GLY A 104 6.59 3.31 -9.58
C GLY A 104 6.53 1.85 -10.04
N LYS A 105 7.27 0.97 -9.37
CA LYS A 105 7.37 -0.47 -9.69
C LYS A 105 6.35 -1.34 -8.95
N LEU A 106 5.52 -0.75 -8.09
CA LEU A 106 4.57 -1.52 -7.29
C LEU A 106 3.27 -1.71 -8.07
N HIS A 107 2.70 -2.90 -7.95
CA HIS A 107 1.38 -3.18 -8.47
C HIS A 107 0.32 -2.72 -7.50
N ILE A 108 -0.74 -2.15 -8.05
CA ILE A 108 -1.85 -1.60 -7.28
C ILE A 108 -2.96 -2.64 -7.22
N GLN A 109 -3.31 -3.05 -6.00
CA GLN A 109 -4.45 -3.92 -5.77
C GLN A 109 -5.54 -3.17 -5.01
N PRO A 110 -6.76 -3.03 -5.55
CA PRO A 110 -7.86 -2.38 -4.86
C PRO A 110 -8.28 -3.21 -3.65
N ILE A 111 -8.43 -2.55 -2.51
CA ILE A 111 -8.98 -3.16 -1.30
C ILE A 111 -10.50 -3.09 -1.40
N THR A 112 -11.14 -4.25 -1.33
CA THR A 112 -12.60 -4.31 -1.29
C THR A 112 -13.07 -3.90 0.10
N ASP A 113 -13.35 -2.61 0.28
CA ASP A 113 -13.89 -2.11 1.53
C ASP A 113 -15.38 -2.39 1.61
N HIS A 114 -15.74 -3.44 2.35
CA HIS A 114 -17.14 -3.75 2.59
C HIS A 114 -17.67 -2.81 3.68
N PHE A 115 -18.71 -2.04 3.35
CA PHE A 115 -19.47 -1.22 4.32
C PHE A 115 -19.82 -1.99 5.61
N SER A 116 -20.06 -3.30 5.49
CA SER A 116 -20.31 -4.19 6.62
C SER A 116 -19.16 -4.27 7.62
N VAL A 117 -17.89 -4.23 7.18
CA VAL A 117 -16.72 -4.24 8.06
C VAL A 117 -16.64 -2.94 8.86
N ARG A 118 -16.88 -1.80 8.21
CA ARG A 118 -16.92 -0.50 8.90
C ARG A 118 -18.08 -0.43 9.88
N LEU A 119 -19.25 -0.92 9.49
CA LEU A 119 -20.42 -1.01 10.35
C LEU A 119 -20.16 -1.89 11.58
N PHE A 120 -19.56 -3.07 11.38
CA PHE A 120 -19.19 -3.95 12.48
C PHE A 120 -18.17 -3.29 13.42
N THR A 121 -17.16 -2.63 12.87
CA THR A 121 -16.17 -1.87 13.66
C THR A 121 -16.83 -0.75 14.46
N CYS A 122 -17.78 -0.02 13.87
CA CYS A 122 -18.55 1.00 14.59
C CYS A 122 -19.39 0.40 15.72
N ILE A 123 -20.08 -0.71 15.46
CA ILE A 123 -20.86 -1.42 16.49
C ILE A 123 -19.93 -1.88 17.62
N GLN A 124 -18.77 -2.44 17.30
CA GLN A 124 -17.79 -2.89 18.29
C GLN A 124 -17.25 -1.71 19.12
N LEU A 125 -16.86 -0.60 18.49
CA LEU A 125 -16.38 0.60 19.19
C LEU A 125 -17.47 1.24 20.06
N TYR A 126 -18.74 1.13 19.67
CA TYR A 126 -19.88 1.57 20.47
C TYR A 126 -20.09 0.68 21.69
N LEU A 127 -19.99 -0.64 21.53
CA LEU A 127 -20.05 -1.60 22.63
C LEU A 127 -18.88 -1.40 23.62
N GLU A 128 -17.69 -1.05 23.13
CA GLU A 128 -16.52 -0.69 23.95
C GLU A 128 -16.64 0.71 24.60
N GLY A 129 -17.74 1.45 24.36
CA GLY A 129 -17.99 2.77 24.95
C GLY A 129 -17.09 3.89 24.40
N LYS A 130 -16.34 3.64 23.32
CA LYS A 130 -15.38 4.59 22.73
C LYS A 130 -16.04 5.63 21.82
N ILE A 131 -17.23 5.34 21.27
CA ILE A 131 -17.95 6.23 20.36
C ILE A 131 -19.44 6.33 20.71
N ARG A 132 -20.09 7.45 20.37
CA ARG A 132 -21.55 7.64 20.52
C ARG A 132 -22.27 7.38 19.19
N PHE A 133 -23.56 7.03 19.24
CA PHE A 133 -24.37 6.76 18.04
C PHE A 133 -24.36 7.90 17.01
N ARG A 134 -24.26 9.16 17.47
CA ARG A 134 -24.19 10.35 16.61
C ARG A 134 -22.92 10.40 15.74
N ASP A 135 -21.84 9.73 16.16
CA ASP A 135 -20.56 9.71 15.45
C ASP A 135 -20.50 8.59 14.40
N PHE A 136 -21.44 7.64 14.41
CA PHE A 136 -21.48 6.53 13.45
C PHE A 136 -21.48 7.02 12.01
N GLY A 137 -22.26 8.05 11.70
CA GLY A 137 -22.32 8.63 10.35
C GLY A 137 -20.97 9.16 9.87
N ARG A 138 -20.08 9.57 10.78
CA ARG A 138 -18.72 10.02 10.45
C ARG A 138 -17.80 8.83 10.16
N TYR A 139 -17.86 7.78 10.97
CA TYR A 139 -17.02 6.59 10.80
C TYR A 139 -17.47 5.66 9.65
N LEU A 140 -18.77 5.66 9.33
CA LEU A 140 -19.33 4.91 8.21
C LEU A 140 -19.11 5.60 6.87
N ARG A 141 -18.88 6.92 6.86
CA ARG A 141 -18.69 7.67 5.62
C ARG A 141 -17.37 7.26 4.98
N LYS A 142 -17.43 6.81 3.73
CA LYS A 142 -16.23 6.66 2.90
C LYS A 142 -15.61 8.05 2.71
N GLU A 143 -14.29 8.14 2.86
CA GLU A 143 -13.50 9.30 2.42
C GLU A 143 -13.91 9.62 0.98
N LYS A 144 -14.16 10.89 0.68
CA LYS A 144 -14.52 11.29 -0.68
C LYS A 144 -13.30 11.10 -1.57
N CYS A 145 -13.47 10.35 -2.67
CA CYS A 145 -12.44 10.26 -3.68
C CYS A 145 -12.48 11.49 -4.59
N ASP A 146 -11.30 11.99 -4.94
CA ASP A 146 -11.13 12.96 -6.02
C ASP A 146 -11.41 12.29 -7.38
N PRO A 147 -11.89 13.00 -8.42
CA PRO A 147 -12.04 12.43 -9.77
C PRO A 147 -10.78 11.70 -10.29
N MET A 148 -9.58 12.15 -9.94
CA MET A 148 -8.35 11.43 -10.28
C MET A 148 -8.22 10.11 -9.53
N GLU A 149 -8.54 10.10 -8.23
CA GLU A 149 -8.55 8.89 -7.41
C GLU A 149 -9.59 7.87 -7.89
N ASP A 150 -10.77 8.32 -8.30
CA ASP A 150 -11.79 7.44 -8.88
C ASP A 150 -11.31 6.81 -10.20
N THR A 151 -10.63 7.59 -11.06
CA THR A 151 -10.07 7.08 -12.32
C THR A 151 -9.00 6.01 -12.06
N VAL A 152 -8.06 6.29 -11.15
CA VAL A 152 -7.02 5.33 -10.74
C VAL A 152 -7.63 4.06 -10.16
N LEU A 153 -8.67 4.21 -9.32
CA LEU A 153 -9.34 3.07 -8.69
C LEU A 153 -10.14 2.23 -9.71
N GLU A 154 -10.77 2.86 -10.71
CA GLU A 154 -11.48 2.14 -11.77
C GLU A 154 -10.50 1.35 -12.67
N LEU A 155 -9.38 1.96 -13.06
CA LEU A 155 -8.34 1.29 -13.86
C LEU A 155 -7.70 0.12 -13.10
N ALA A 156 -7.35 0.32 -11.82
CA ALA A 156 -6.78 -0.74 -10.98
C ALA A 156 -7.76 -1.89 -10.68
N LYS A 157 -9.07 -1.70 -10.86
CA LYS A 157 -10.07 -2.77 -10.77
C LYS A 157 -10.22 -3.54 -12.07
N ALA A 158 -10.01 -2.88 -13.21
CA ALA A 158 -10.14 -3.49 -14.52
C ALA A 158 -8.95 -4.41 -14.83
N THR A 159 -7.74 -4.00 -14.43
CA THR A 159 -6.50 -4.68 -14.78
C THR A 159 -5.48 -4.61 -13.63
N GLU A 160 -4.68 -5.66 -13.43
CA GLU A 160 -3.54 -5.63 -12.51
C GLU A 160 -2.43 -4.76 -13.15
N LEU A 161 -2.30 -3.51 -12.71
CA LEU A 161 -1.35 -2.53 -13.27
C LEU A 161 -0.33 -2.07 -12.22
N THR A 162 0.87 -1.73 -12.68
CA THR A 162 1.88 -0.97 -11.94
C THR A 162 1.51 0.51 -11.87
N THR A 163 2.13 1.24 -10.93
CA THR A 163 2.02 2.70 -10.87
C THR A 163 2.49 3.38 -12.17
N ALA A 164 3.56 2.88 -12.81
CA ALA A 164 4.06 3.42 -14.07
C ALA A 164 3.09 3.20 -15.24
N GLU A 165 2.53 2.00 -15.36
CA GLU A 165 1.52 1.68 -16.39
C GLU A 165 0.23 2.48 -16.19
N LEU A 166 -0.20 2.68 -14.93
CA LEU A 166 -1.34 3.54 -14.60
C LEU A 166 -1.10 5.00 -15.01
N LEU A 167 0.10 5.51 -14.77
CA LEU A 167 0.47 6.86 -15.18
C LEU A 167 0.42 7.00 -16.71
N ALA A 168 0.99 6.04 -17.46
CA ALA A 168 0.91 6.02 -18.92
C ALA A 168 -0.54 5.93 -19.42
N CYS A 169 -1.39 5.11 -18.80
CA CYS A 169 -2.81 5.03 -19.13
C CYS A 169 -3.54 6.36 -18.94
N VAL A 170 -3.31 7.02 -17.80
CA VAL A 170 -3.96 8.30 -17.48
C VAL A 170 -3.48 9.41 -18.42
N GLU A 171 -2.19 9.45 -18.76
CA GLU A 171 -1.64 10.42 -19.73
C GLU A 171 -2.26 10.29 -21.11
N GLN A 172 -2.49 9.05 -21.57
CA GLN A 172 -3.11 8.78 -22.86
C GLN A 172 -4.64 8.92 -22.83
N GLY A 173 -5.22 9.32 -21.69
CA GLY A 173 -6.65 9.60 -21.54
C GLY A 173 -7.52 8.34 -21.44
N ALA A 174 -6.93 7.20 -21.06
CA ALA A 174 -7.66 5.95 -20.89
C ALA A 174 -8.73 6.08 -19.79
N LYS A 175 -9.99 5.89 -20.18
CA LYS A 175 -11.14 5.72 -19.26
C LYS A 175 -11.79 4.35 -19.41
N THR A 176 -11.14 3.46 -20.16
CA THR A 176 -11.73 2.22 -20.63
C THR A 176 -11.70 1.18 -19.52
N LYS A 177 -12.82 0.45 -19.37
CA LYS A 177 -12.98 -0.63 -18.37
C LYS A 177 -12.53 -1.99 -18.91
N ASN A 178 -11.99 -2.02 -20.13
CA ASN A 178 -11.69 -3.24 -20.83
C ASN A 178 -10.18 -3.51 -20.75
N PRO A 179 -9.74 -4.60 -20.10
CA PRO A 179 -8.32 -4.88 -19.92
C PRO A 179 -7.57 -4.99 -21.25
N LYS A 180 -8.20 -5.51 -22.32
CA LYS A 180 -7.57 -5.63 -23.64
C LYS A 180 -7.22 -4.26 -24.22
N GLU A 181 -8.16 -3.32 -24.21
CA GLU A 181 -7.93 -1.95 -24.69
C GLU A 181 -6.83 -1.24 -23.89
N VAL A 182 -6.66 -1.57 -22.60
CA VAL A 182 -5.58 -1.04 -21.77
C VAL A 182 -4.23 -1.62 -22.19
N TRP A 183 -4.14 -2.93 -22.44
CA TRP A 183 -2.91 -3.57 -22.92
C TRP A 183 -2.54 -3.09 -24.32
N ASP A 184 -3.52 -2.99 -25.21
CA ASP A 184 -3.34 -2.51 -26.57
C ASP A 184 -2.79 -1.07 -26.57
N LEU A 185 -3.37 -0.20 -25.73
CA LEU A 185 -2.90 1.17 -25.54
C LEU A 185 -1.45 1.26 -25.01
N LEU A 186 -1.07 0.35 -24.13
CA LEU A 186 0.25 0.38 -23.49
C LEU A 186 1.36 -0.25 -24.36
N TYR A 187 1.05 -1.26 -25.18
CA TYR A 187 2.06 -2.15 -25.77
C TYR A 187 1.88 -2.51 -27.25
N GLU A 188 0.74 -2.26 -27.90
CA GLU A 188 0.50 -2.80 -29.26
C GLU A 188 1.37 -2.13 -30.34
N ASP A 189 1.77 -0.87 -30.14
CA ASP A 189 2.54 -0.05 -31.09
C ASP A 189 3.87 0.50 -30.50
N THR A 190 4.29 -0.01 -29.34
CA THR A 190 5.49 0.46 -28.63
C THR A 190 6.40 -0.71 -28.27
N ASP A 191 7.72 -0.58 -28.45
CA ASP A 191 8.72 -1.51 -27.86
C ASP A 191 8.82 -1.36 -26.32
N ALA A 192 7.78 -0.78 -25.69
CA ALA A 192 7.79 -0.39 -24.30
C ALA A 192 7.64 -1.61 -23.38
N THR A 193 8.34 -1.59 -22.25
CA THR A 193 8.19 -2.55 -21.16
C THR A 193 7.79 -1.79 -19.89
N TYR A 194 7.26 -2.44 -18.86
CA TYR A 194 6.97 -1.78 -17.58
C TYR A 194 8.20 -1.03 -17.01
N GLU A 195 9.42 -1.53 -17.28
CA GLU A 195 10.68 -0.87 -16.89
C GLU A 195 10.96 0.40 -17.69
N SER A 196 10.77 0.37 -19.01
CA SER A 196 10.99 1.56 -19.85
C SER A 196 9.96 2.64 -19.55
N LEU A 197 8.70 2.25 -19.30
CA LEU A 197 7.65 3.17 -18.87
C LEU A 197 7.98 3.81 -17.52
N ALA A 198 8.52 3.05 -16.57
CA ALA A 198 8.94 3.59 -15.28
C ALA A 198 10.07 4.64 -15.43
N ASP A 199 11.01 4.42 -16.35
CA ASP A 199 12.12 5.33 -16.62
C ASP A 199 11.68 6.58 -17.41
N GLU A 200 10.84 6.43 -18.45
CA GLU A 200 10.29 7.54 -19.24
C GLU A 200 9.35 8.43 -18.43
N ALA A 201 8.51 7.80 -17.62
CA ALA A 201 7.57 8.50 -16.79
C ALA A 201 8.24 9.27 -15.65
N GLN A 202 9.57 9.22 -15.47
CA GLN A 202 10.31 10.13 -14.59
C GLN A 202 10.46 11.56 -15.20
N LEU A 203 10.20 11.74 -16.50
CA LEU A 203 10.40 13.01 -17.23
C LEU A 203 9.14 13.87 -17.41
N LEU A 204 7.95 13.36 -17.06
CA LEU A 204 6.66 13.99 -17.38
C LEU A 204 5.99 14.76 -16.21
N HIS A 205 5.46 15.97 -16.46
CA HIS A 205 4.80 16.79 -15.45
C HIS A 205 3.44 16.23 -14.93
N VAL A 206 2.88 15.21 -15.57
CA VAL A 206 1.60 14.56 -15.18
C VAL A 206 1.81 13.51 -14.07
N GLN A 207 3.05 13.21 -13.70
CA GLN A 207 3.40 12.35 -12.56
C GLN A 207 2.74 12.80 -11.25
N TYR A 208 2.68 14.11 -10.99
CA TYR A 208 2.32 14.62 -9.67
C TYR A 208 0.86 14.33 -9.28
N PRO A 209 -0.16 14.64 -10.12
CA PRO A 209 -1.55 14.32 -9.78
C PRO A 209 -1.81 12.82 -9.60
N VAL A 210 -1.20 11.97 -10.44
CA VAL A 210 -1.39 10.51 -10.39
C VAL A 210 -0.71 9.91 -9.16
N LEU A 211 0.54 10.28 -8.88
CA LEU A 211 1.23 9.86 -7.65
C LEU A 211 0.50 10.34 -6.40
N GLN A 212 -0.02 11.57 -6.42
CA GLN A 212 -0.81 12.10 -5.31
C GLN A 212 -2.10 11.27 -5.11
N ALA A 213 -2.81 10.95 -6.19
CA ALA A 213 -4.01 10.12 -6.12
C ALA A 213 -3.69 8.71 -5.58
N ILE A 214 -2.63 8.07 -6.08
CA ILE A 214 -2.18 6.76 -5.60
C ILE A 214 -1.78 6.83 -4.12
N GLY A 215 -0.99 7.84 -3.73
CA GLY A 215 -0.59 8.07 -2.35
C GLY A 215 -1.79 8.25 -1.42
N ASN A 216 -2.76 9.08 -1.82
CA ASN A 216 -3.99 9.30 -1.06
C ASN A 216 -4.82 8.02 -0.93
N LEU A 217 -5.04 7.29 -2.03
CA LEU A 217 -5.76 6.03 -2.03
C LEU A 217 -5.10 5.01 -1.09
N TYR A 218 -3.76 4.96 -1.08
CA TYR A 218 -3.01 4.07 -0.19
C TYR A 218 -3.14 4.50 1.27
N LEU A 219 -2.91 5.77 1.60
CA LEU A 219 -3.04 6.29 2.97
C LEU A 219 -4.47 6.15 3.51
N ASN A 220 -5.47 6.26 2.63
CA ASN A 220 -6.89 6.06 2.92
C ASN A 220 -7.33 4.59 2.89
N LYS A 221 -6.38 3.64 2.76
CA LYS A 221 -6.61 2.19 2.80
C LYS A 221 -7.57 1.67 1.73
N GLN A 222 -7.62 2.35 0.59
CA GLN A 222 -8.46 1.95 -0.55
C GLN A 222 -7.71 1.05 -1.54
N ILE A 223 -6.38 1.12 -1.54
CA ILE A 223 -5.49 0.24 -2.32
C ILE A 223 -4.40 -0.32 -1.41
N SER A 224 -3.88 -1.49 -1.76
CA SER A 224 -2.67 -2.08 -1.21
C SER A 224 -1.64 -2.26 -2.32
N PHE A 225 -0.36 -2.16 -1.98
CA PHE A 225 0.71 -2.49 -2.91
C PHE A 225 1.03 -3.99 -2.87
N GLN A 226 1.40 -4.50 -4.04
CA GLN A 226 1.94 -5.85 -4.26
C GLN A 226 3.25 -5.73 -5.05
N GLN A 227 4.14 -6.69 -4.88
CA GLN A 227 5.41 -6.78 -5.61
C GLN A 227 5.54 -8.19 -6.17
N PHE A 228 5.81 -8.28 -7.49
CA PHE A 228 6.01 -9.56 -8.18
C PHE A 228 7.41 -10.14 -7.92
#